data_AF-A0A836SK51-F1
#
_entry.id   AF-A0A836SK51-F1
#
_cell.length_a   1.000
_cell.length_b   1.000
_cell.length_c   1.000
_cell.angle_alpha   90.00
_cell.angle_beta   90.00
_cell.angle_gamma   90.00
#
_symmetry.space_group_name_H-M   'P 1'
#
loop_
_entity.id
_entity.type
_entity.pdbx_description
1 polymer ?
#
loop_
_entity_poly.entity_id
_entity_poly.type
_entity_poly.pdbx_seq_one_letter_code
_entity_poly.pdbx_strand_id
1 'polypeptide(L)'
;MTLNRLKEKLSRGKVAFGLVVTIPDPGVVYSLSQVGYDFFFLDMEHGPVGLWNLPTFVVALKASGTEPLVRVPWNDFVVVKQALDVGVYNLVFPMVSDPEAARRAVEATRYPPEGIRGCGPWMAALDVGREEYIKRANDEIGVFVQIEKAEAVERVDEILSVEGLTGVYCGPSDMSLSLGFLPDPDHPEVVSRFRTVMDSCRRHGKVGGIAAGTPSRGRFWVEQGARLVVVGSDRRILSEGARRVLREARGRKGEP
;
A
#
# COMPACT_ATOMS: atom_id res chain seq x y z
N MET A 1 -8.10 -21.32 -6.03
CA MET A 1 -8.45 -20.10 -5.26
C MET A 1 -7.21 -19.20 -5.24
N THR A 2 -7.34 -17.94 -5.65
CA THR A 2 -6.23 -16.97 -5.61
C THR A 2 -5.90 -16.63 -4.17
N LEU A 3 -4.62 -16.68 -3.77
CA LEU A 3 -4.18 -16.28 -2.43
C LEU A 3 -4.05 -14.75 -2.31
N ASN A 4 -3.65 -14.08 -3.38
CA ASN A 4 -3.53 -12.62 -3.43
C ASN A 4 -4.37 -12.00 -4.57
N ARG A 5 -5.59 -11.55 -4.25
CA ARG A 5 -6.52 -10.99 -5.26
C ARG A 5 -6.04 -9.63 -5.79
N LEU A 6 -5.35 -8.85 -4.96
CA LEU A 6 -4.81 -7.55 -5.35
C LEU A 6 -3.72 -7.72 -6.42
N LYS A 7 -2.77 -8.64 -6.20
CA LYS A 7 -1.71 -8.95 -7.18
C LYS A 7 -2.30 -9.50 -8.48
N GLU A 8 -3.28 -10.41 -8.41
CA GLU A 8 -3.99 -10.91 -9.60
C GLU A 8 -4.71 -9.80 -10.37
N LYS A 9 -5.37 -8.87 -9.67
CA LYS A 9 -6.05 -7.74 -10.32
C LYS A 9 -5.05 -6.83 -11.03
N LEU A 10 -3.93 -6.53 -10.38
CA LEU A 10 -2.88 -5.66 -10.91
C LEU A 10 -2.14 -6.30 -12.10
N SER A 11 -1.87 -7.61 -12.07
CA SER A 11 -1.20 -8.32 -13.18
C SER A 11 -2.04 -8.33 -14.46
N ARG A 12 -3.36 -8.18 -14.34
CA ARG A 12 -4.29 -7.96 -15.46
C ARG A 12 -4.35 -6.51 -15.95
N GLY A 13 -3.48 -5.64 -15.45
CA GLY A 13 -3.43 -4.22 -15.80
C GLY A 13 -4.61 -3.39 -15.31
N LYS A 14 -5.45 -3.94 -14.42
CA LYS A 14 -6.61 -3.23 -13.86
C LYS A 14 -6.20 -2.25 -12.77
N VAL A 15 -6.98 -1.19 -12.60
CA VAL A 15 -6.80 -0.22 -11.52
C VAL A 15 -7.41 -0.78 -10.24
N ALA A 16 -6.65 -0.77 -9.15
CA ALA A 16 -7.10 -1.02 -7.80
C ALA A 16 -7.21 0.31 -7.03
N PHE A 17 -8.37 0.54 -6.42
CA PHE A 17 -8.63 1.72 -5.58
C PHE A 17 -8.67 1.33 -4.11
N GLY A 18 -7.97 2.10 -3.28
CA GLY A 18 -7.89 1.84 -1.86
C GLY A 18 -8.08 3.07 -0.98
N LEU A 19 -8.13 2.79 0.32
CA LEU A 19 -8.31 3.75 1.38
C LEU A 19 -7.18 3.58 2.40
N VAL A 20 -6.58 4.69 2.86
CA VAL A 20 -5.70 4.64 4.04
C VAL A 20 -6.54 4.41 5.29
N VAL A 21 -6.18 3.38 6.04
CA VAL A 21 -6.84 3.03 7.30
C VAL A 21 -5.85 3.17 8.43
N THR A 22 -6.19 4.04 9.39
CA THR A 22 -5.35 4.42 10.52
C THR A 22 -6.08 4.27 11.86
N ILE A 23 -7.41 4.15 11.86
CA ILE A 23 -8.18 3.93 13.07
C ILE A 23 -8.01 2.45 13.45
N PRO A 24 -7.37 2.12 14.59
CA PRO A 24 -6.95 0.77 14.92
C PRO A 24 -8.12 -0.08 15.48
N ASP A 25 -9.29 0.01 14.87
CA ASP A 25 -10.54 -0.61 15.34
C ASP A 25 -11.10 -1.61 14.30
N PRO A 26 -11.32 -2.88 14.67
CA PRO A 26 -11.78 -3.91 13.74
C PRO A 26 -13.23 -3.70 13.27
N GLY A 27 -14.08 -3.05 14.06
CA GLY A 27 -15.44 -2.68 13.66
C GLY A 27 -15.42 -1.62 12.55
N VAL A 28 -14.51 -0.64 12.62
CA VAL A 28 -14.28 0.33 11.55
C VAL A 28 -13.77 -0.35 10.29
N VAL A 29 -12.75 -1.21 10.40
CA VAL A 29 -12.21 -1.97 9.25
C VAL A 29 -13.29 -2.81 8.58
N TYR A 30 -14.05 -3.57 9.36
CA TYR A 30 -15.13 -4.41 8.84
C TYR A 30 -16.23 -3.57 8.18
N SER A 31 -16.64 -2.46 8.78
CA SER A 31 -17.69 -1.59 8.23
C SER A 31 -17.26 -0.98 6.90
N LEU A 32 -16.03 -0.52 6.79
CA LEU A 32 -15.50 0.06 5.55
C LEU A 32 -15.33 -1.01 4.46
N SER A 33 -15.03 -2.25 4.82
CA SER A 33 -14.78 -3.32 3.84
C SER A 33 -16.03 -3.68 3.04
N GLN A 34 -17.22 -3.42 3.59
CA GLN A 34 -18.50 -3.60 2.91
C GLN A 34 -18.77 -2.57 1.80
N VAL A 35 -17.94 -1.54 1.65
CA VAL A 35 -18.13 -0.46 0.66
C VAL A 35 -17.67 -0.88 -0.75
N GLY A 36 -16.71 -1.80 -0.85
CA GLY A 36 -16.16 -2.26 -2.13
C GLY A 36 -14.83 -1.63 -2.55
N TYR A 37 -14.00 -1.18 -1.61
CA TYR A 37 -12.59 -0.87 -1.90
C TYR A 37 -11.82 -2.15 -2.24
N ASP A 38 -10.86 -2.05 -3.17
CA ASP A 38 -10.03 -3.19 -3.56
C ASP A 38 -9.00 -3.54 -2.48
N PHE A 39 -8.48 -2.52 -1.79
CA PHE A 39 -7.51 -2.71 -0.73
C PHE A 39 -7.62 -1.62 0.35
N PHE A 40 -7.15 -1.95 1.54
CA PHE A 40 -6.85 -0.97 2.58
C PHE A 40 -5.35 -0.83 2.74
N PHE A 41 -4.88 0.41 2.65
CA PHE A 41 -3.52 0.78 2.98
C PHE A 41 -3.43 0.89 4.51
N LEU A 42 -2.95 -0.18 5.15
CA LEU A 42 -2.78 -0.26 6.60
C LEU A 42 -1.41 0.33 6.94
N ASP A 43 -1.42 1.49 7.58
CA ASP A 43 -0.21 2.27 7.79
C ASP A 43 0.41 2.02 9.16
N MET A 44 1.49 1.21 9.20
CA MET A 44 2.26 0.97 10.43
C MET A 44 3.43 1.93 10.63
N GLU A 45 3.63 2.91 9.74
CA GLU A 45 4.73 3.87 9.83
C GLU A 45 4.29 5.19 10.50
N HIS A 46 3.16 5.75 10.05
CA HIS A 46 2.64 7.03 10.55
C HIS A 46 1.28 6.92 11.24
N GLY A 47 0.78 5.70 11.41
CA GLY A 47 -0.47 5.41 12.10
C GLY A 47 -0.27 4.60 13.39
N PRO A 48 -1.29 4.53 14.26
CA PRO A 48 -1.27 3.67 15.44
C PRO A 48 -1.54 2.19 15.11
N VAL A 49 -1.73 1.84 13.83
CA VAL A 49 -1.88 0.46 13.38
C VAL A 49 -0.54 -0.24 13.53
N GLY A 50 -0.51 -1.40 14.16
CA GLY A 50 0.71 -2.19 14.34
C GLY A 50 0.46 -3.68 14.21
N LEU A 51 1.50 -4.47 14.49
CA LEU A 51 1.46 -5.94 14.38
C LEU A 51 0.31 -6.57 15.19
N TRP A 52 -0.03 -5.99 16.33
CA TRP A 52 -1.13 -6.47 17.19
C TRP A 52 -2.52 -6.29 16.57
N ASN A 53 -2.68 -5.36 15.63
CA ASN A 53 -3.96 -5.14 14.93
C ASN A 53 -4.14 -6.07 13.73
N LEU A 54 -3.03 -6.44 13.06
CA LEU A 54 -3.07 -7.14 11.78
C LEU A 54 -3.87 -8.45 11.80
N PRO A 55 -3.73 -9.37 12.79
CA PRO A 55 -4.52 -10.60 12.84
C PRO A 55 -6.03 -10.34 12.73
N THR A 56 -6.54 -9.40 13.52
CA THR A 56 -7.97 -9.08 13.55
C THR A 56 -8.41 -8.39 12.27
N PHE A 57 -7.57 -7.53 11.69
CA PHE A 57 -7.87 -6.88 10.42
C PHE A 57 -7.91 -7.86 9.26
N VAL A 58 -6.94 -8.76 9.17
CA VAL A 58 -6.93 -9.83 8.16
C VAL A 58 -8.21 -10.65 8.25
N VAL A 59 -8.61 -11.06 9.47
CA VAL A 59 -9.88 -11.80 9.67
C VAL A 59 -11.10 -10.98 9.24
N ALA A 60 -11.18 -9.70 9.63
CA ALA A 60 -12.28 -8.82 9.26
C ALA A 60 -12.40 -8.62 7.73
N LEU A 61 -11.30 -8.70 6.99
CA LEU A 61 -11.27 -8.48 5.55
C LEU A 61 -11.58 -9.73 4.73
N LYS A 62 -11.41 -10.95 5.28
CA LYS A 62 -11.58 -12.23 4.54
C LYS A 62 -12.89 -12.32 3.75
N ALA A 63 -14.00 -11.86 4.33
CA ALA A 63 -15.33 -11.95 3.72
C ALA A 63 -15.67 -10.83 2.72
N SER A 64 -14.87 -9.76 2.66
CA SER A 64 -15.23 -8.52 1.97
C SER A 64 -14.70 -8.39 0.54
N GLY A 65 -13.68 -9.18 0.19
CA GLY A 65 -12.95 -9.00 -1.08
C GLY A 65 -11.89 -7.91 -1.06
N THR A 66 -11.87 -7.04 -0.04
CA THR A 66 -10.82 -6.04 0.18
C THR A 66 -9.55 -6.70 0.72
N GLU A 67 -8.40 -6.39 0.11
CA GLU A 67 -7.10 -6.94 0.51
C GLU A 67 -6.33 -5.99 1.46
N PRO A 68 -5.59 -6.50 2.44
CA PRO A 68 -4.65 -5.68 3.19
C PRO A 68 -3.41 -5.37 2.33
N LEU A 69 -3.08 -4.09 2.20
CA LEU A 69 -1.80 -3.59 1.73
C LEU A 69 -1.11 -2.90 2.92
N VAL A 70 -0.10 -3.54 3.50
CA VAL A 70 0.52 -3.06 4.73
C VAL A 70 1.79 -2.29 4.42
N ARG A 71 1.88 -1.04 4.87
CA ARG A 71 3.16 -0.35 4.95
C ARG A 71 3.86 -0.75 6.23
N VAL A 72 5.03 -1.38 6.11
CA VAL A 72 5.88 -1.70 7.27
C VAL A 72 6.54 -0.42 7.80
N PRO A 73 6.84 -0.32 9.11
CA PRO A 73 7.45 0.88 9.71
C PRO A 73 8.86 1.16 9.16
N TRP A 74 9.53 0.11 8.69
CA TRP A 74 10.85 0.16 8.08
C TRP A 74 11.07 -1.11 7.26
N ASN A 75 12.10 -1.14 6.41
CA ASN A 75 12.59 -2.37 5.78
C ASN A 75 13.30 -3.28 6.80
N ASP A 76 12.52 -3.76 7.77
CA ASP A 76 12.94 -4.62 8.86
C ASP A 76 12.43 -6.05 8.61
N PHE A 77 13.38 -6.96 8.43
CA PHE A 77 13.12 -8.38 8.20
C PHE A 77 12.24 -9.04 9.28
N VAL A 78 12.37 -8.64 10.54
CA VAL A 78 11.60 -9.19 11.67
C VAL A 78 10.14 -8.81 11.55
N VAL A 79 9.85 -7.53 11.28
CA VAL A 79 8.46 -7.05 11.13
C VAL A 79 7.83 -7.63 9.86
N VAL A 80 8.60 -7.73 8.78
CA VAL A 80 8.16 -8.32 7.51
C VAL A 80 7.66 -9.75 7.70
N LYS A 81 8.46 -10.64 8.31
CA LYS A 81 8.02 -12.03 8.51
C LYS A 81 6.79 -12.12 9.40
N GLN A 82 6.69 -11.28 10.44
CA GLN A 82 5.52 -11.27 11.35
C GLN A 82 4.24 -10.84 10.63
N ALA A 83 4.31 -9.80 9.79
CA ALA A 83 3.18 -9.37 8.96
C ALA A 83 2.75 -10.47 7.97
N LEU A 84 3.72 -11.12 7.32
CA LEU A 84 3.43 -12.20 6.37
C LEU A 84 2.86 -13.45 7.06
N ASP A 85 3.30 -13.78 8.28
CA ASP A 85 2.84 -14.97 9.00
C ASP A 85 1.38 -14.86 9.47
N VAL A 86 0.86 -13.63 9.64
CA VAL A 86 -0.55 -13.37 9.96
C VAL A 86 -1.46 -13.31 8.72
N GLY A 87 -0.93 -13.58 7.53
CA GLY A 87 -1.71 -13.67 6.29
C GLY A 87 -1.81 -12.38 5.48
N VAL A 88 -0.88 -11.44 5.67
CA VAL A 88 -0.70 -10.30 4.76
C VAL A 88 0.09 -10.76 3.53
N TYR A 89 -0.41 -10.46 2.34
CA TYR A 89 0.25 -10.81 1.08
C TYR A 89 0.88 -9.61 0.36
N ASN A 90 0.54 -8.38 0.72
CA ASN A 90 0.99 -7.18 0.03
C ASN A 90 1.67 -6.21 1.00
N LEU A 91 2.94 -5.91 0.76
CA LEU A 91 3.76 -5.04 1.61
C LEU A 91 4.28 -3.83 0.85
N VAL A 92 4.28 -2.67 1.52
CA VAL A 92 4.91 -1.42 1.07
C VAL A 92 6.09 -1.12 2.00
N PHE A 93 7.26 -0.92 1.42
CA PHE A 93 8.51 -0.66 2.14
C PHE A 93 8.87 0.83 2.01
N PRO A 94 8.86 1.62 3.10
CA PRO A 94 9.17 3.05 3.05
C PRO A 94 10.65 3.31 2.79
N MET A 95 10.99 4.56 2.42
CA MET A 95 12.34 5.10 2.35
C MET A 95 13.34 4.33 1.48
N VAL A 96 12.88 3.70 0.40
CA VAL A 96 13.76 3.01 -0.56
C VAL A 96 14.27 3.99 -1.60
N SER A 97 15.59 4.15 -1.69
CA SER A 97 16.24 5.10 -2.62
C SER A 97 17.28 4.46 -3.53
N ASP A 98 17.49 3.14 -3.42
CA ASP A 98 18.48 2.40 -4.17
C ASP A 98 18.03 0.94 -4.43
N PRO A 99 18.55 0.28 -5.48
CA PRO A 99 18.19 -1.10 -5.82
C PRO A 99 18.60 -2.13 -4.76
N GLU A 100 19.58 -1.82 -3.92
CA GLU A 100 20.07 -2.75 -2.89
C GLU A 100 19.09 -2.80 -1.71
N ALA A 101 18.51 -1.66 -1.33
CA ALA A 101 17.37 -1.58 -0.41
C ALA A 101 16.13 -2.31 -0.95
N ALA A 102 15.84 -2.18 -2.26
CA ALA A 102 14.75 -2.92 -2.88
C ALA A 102 15.00 -4.45 -2.90
N ARG A 103 16.25 -4.90 -3.15
CA ARG A 103 16.63 -6.32 -3.07
C ARG A 103 16.43 -6.87 -1.66
N ARG A 104 16.87 -6.14 -0.63
CA ARG A 104 16.64 -6.53 0.78
C ARG A 104 15.13 -6.67 1.10
N ALA A 105 14.30 -5.78 0.57
CA ALA A 105 12.85 -5.88 0.73
C ALA A 105 12.29 -7.16 0.09
N VAL A 106 12.75 -7.52 -1.11
CA VAL A 106 12.33 -8.78 -1.77
C VAL A 106 12.81 -9.99 -0.99
N GLU A 107 14.10 -10.08 -0.67
CA GLU A 107 14.70 -11.22 0.06
C GLU A 107 14.01 -11.49 1.39
N ALA A 108 13.60 -10.43 2.11
CA ALA A 108 12.88 -10.55 3.38
C ALA A 108 11.52 -11.25 3.27
N THR A 109 10.93 -11.29 2.07
CA THR A 109 9.59 -11.84 1.83
C THR A 109 9.57 -13.27 1.26
N ARG A 110 10.72 -13.76 0.78
CA ARG A 110 10.82 -15.05 0.08
C ARG A 110 11.40 -16.12 0.99
N TYR A 111 10.86 -17.33 0.92
CA TYR A 111 11.47 -18.53 1.50
C TYR A 111 12.74 -18.91 0.72
N PRO A 112 13.71 -19.60 1.37
CA PRO A 112 14.88 -20.15 0.68
C PRO A 112 14.48 -21.09 -0.49
N PRO A 113 15.26 -21.10 -1.59
CA PRO A 113 16.53 -20.40 -1.80
C PRO A 113 16.40 -18.96 -2.31
N GLU A 114 15.19 -18.47 -2.60
CA GLU A 114 14.95 -17.15 -3.21
C GLU A 114 15.07 -15.98 -2.22
N GLY A 115 15.15 -16.26 -0.92
CA GLY A 115 15.34 -15.26 0.11
C GLY A 115 15.59 -15.88 1.48
N ILE A 116 15.32 -15.09 2.51
CA ILE A 116 15.76 -15.39 3.89
C ILE A 116 14.60 -15.54 4.88
N ARG A 117 13.34 -15.53 4.42
CA ARG A 117 12.15 -15.64 5.29
C ARG A 117 12.19 -16.92 6.12
N GLY A 118 12.05 -16.78 7.43
CA GLY A 118 11.87 -17.92 8.35
C GLY A 118 10.49 -18.58 8.19
N CYS A 119 10.43 -19.91 8.32
CA CYS A 119 9.20 -20.67 8.07
C CYS A 119 8.31 -20.83 9.30
N GLY A 120 7.36 -19.90 9.47
CA GLY A 120 6.32 -19.97 10.52
C GLY A 120 4.95 -19.42 10.07
N PRO A 121 4.39 -19.85 8.92
CA PRO A 121 3.16 -19.24 8.39
C PRO A 121 1.94 -19.59 9.25
N TRP A 122 1.68 -18.77 10.26
CA TRP A 122 0.68 -19.03 11.30
C TRP A 122 -0.75 -18.95 10.75
N MET A 123 -1.29 -17.74 10.60
CA MET A 123 -2.63 -17.55 10.01
C MET A 123 -2.61 -17.68 8.50
N ALA A 124 -1.48 -17.35 7.86
CA ALA A 124 -1.33 -17.33 6.41
C ALA A 124 -1.62 -18.69 5.76
N ALA A 125 -1.30 -19.78 6.46
CA ALA A 125 -1.52 -21.14 5.97
C ALA A 125 -2.89 -21.73 6.33
N LEU A 126 -3.73 -21.06 7.12
CA LEU A 126 -4.98 -21.67 7.63
C LEU A 126 -5.99 -21.98 6.52
N ASP A 127 -6.02 -21.17 5.45
CA ASP A 127 -7.04 -21.31 4.40
C ASP A 127 -6.68 -22.38 3.35
N VAL A 128 -5.39 -22.71 3.18
CA VAL A 128 -4.91 -23.64 2.13
C VAL A 128 -4.05 -24.79 2.64
N GLY A 129 -3.64 -24.77 3.92
CA GLY A 129 -2.71 -25.71 4.50
C GLY A 129 -1.24 -25.28 4.36
N ARG A 130 -0.40 -25.74 5.29
CA ARG A 130 1.02 -25.33 5.40
C ARG A 130 1.84 -25.65 4.15
N GLU A 131 1.71 -26.86 3.61
CA GLU A 131 2.50 -27.31 2.46
C GLU A 131 2.16 -26.51 1.20
N GLU A 132 0.88 -26.38 0.90
CA GLU A 132 0.38 -25.62 -0.26
C GLU A 132 0.75 -24.13 -0.17
N TYR A 133 0.62 -23.54 1.03
CA TYR A 133 1.03 -22.17 1.26
C TYR A 133 2.52 -21.97 0.96
N ILE A 134 3.41 -22.82 1.50
CA ILE A 134 4.86 -22.68 1.32
C ILE A 134 5.24 -22.78 -0.16
N LYS A 135 4.61 -23.69 -0.92
CA LYS A 135 4.85 -23.86 -2.36
C LYS A 135 4.50 -22.62 -3.17
N ARG A 136 3.52 -21.82 -2.73
CA ARG A 136 2.97 -20.69 -3.48
C ARG A 136 3.38 -19.32 -2.95
N ALA A 137 3.83 -19.23 -1.70
CA ALA A 137 4.05 -17.96 -1.02
C ALA A 137 4.99 -17.01 -1.77
N ASN A 138 6.10 -17.54 -2.32
CA ASN A 138 7.07 -16.75 -3.07
C ASN A 138 6.43 -16.07 -4.30
N ASP A 139 5.55 -16.78 -5.00
CA ASP A 139 4.87 -16.26 -6.19
C ASP A 139 3.70 -15.34 -5.87
N GLU A 140 3.12 -15.43 -4.67
CA GLU A 140 1.89 -14.73 -4.31
C GLU A 140 2.16 -13.41 -3.59
N ILE A 141 3.30 -13.26 -2.91
CA ILE A 141 3.57 -12.03 -2.15
C ILE A 141 3.89 -10.85 -3.09
N GLY A 142 3.15 -9.77 -2.90
CA GLY A 142 3.32 -8.47 -3.53
C GLY A 142 4.30 -7.60 -2.74
N VAL A 143 5.36 -7.15 -3.41
CA VAL A 143 6.43 -6.30 -2.83
C VAL A 143 6.41 -4.96 -3.55
N PHE A 144 6.07 -3.90 -2.83
CA PHE A 144 6.09 -2.53 -3.34
C PHE A 144 7.11 -1.71 -2.54
N VAL A 145 7.94 -0.93 -3.22
CA VAL A 145 8.86 -0.01 -2.54
C VAL A 145 8.38 1.42 -2.69
N GLN A 146 8.50 2.21 -1.63
CA GLN A 146 8.02 3.58 -1.63
C GLN A 146 9.06 4.50 -2.28
N ILE A 147 8.65 5.23 -3.32
CA ILE A 147 9.47 6.24 -3.99
C ILE A 147 8.98 7.61 -3.54
N GLU A 148 9.81 8.27 -2.73
CA GLU A 148 9.41 9.48 -2.02
C GLU A 148 10.57 10.46 -1.77
N LYS A 149 11.73 10.21 -2.39
CA LYS A 149 12.86 11.12 -2.41
C LYS A 149 13.28 11.41 -3.84
N ALA A 150 13.80 12.61 -4.10
CA ALA A 150 14.27 13.01 -5.42
C ALA A 150 15.36 12.05 -5.95
N GLU A 151 16.31 11.67 -5.09
CA GLU A 151 17.39 10.71 -5.40
C GLU A 151 16.87 9.33 -5.85
N ALA A 152 15.74 8.88 -5.30
CA ALA A 152 15.13 7.61 -5.66
C ALA A 152 14.57 7.64 -7.09
N VAL A 153 14.12 8.82 -7.57
CA VAL A 153 13.60 9.01 -8.92
C VAL A 153 14.72 8.92 -9.95
N GLU A 154 15.91 9.44 -9.65
CA GLU A 154 17.07 9.36 -10.54
C GLU A 154 17.53 7.91 -10.76
N ARG A 155 17.23 7.02 -9.82
CA ARG A 155 17.60 5.59 -9.82
C ARG A 155 16.42 4.66 -10.06
N VAL A 156 15.27 5.20 -10.49
CA VAL A 156 14.01 4.46 -10.51
C VAL A 156 14.05 3.24 -11.43
N ASP A 157 14.71 3.34 -12.59
CA ASP A 157 14.86 2.20 -13.52
C ASP A 157 15.76 1.09 -12.91
N GLU A 158 16.82 1.45 -12.16
CA GLU A 158 17.63 0.47 -11.42
C GLU A 158 16.80 -0.25 -10.35
N ILE A 159 16.02 0.51 -9.58
CA ILE A 159 15.14 -0.03 -8.53
C ILE A 159 14.09 -0.98 -9.13
N LEU A 160 13.45 -0.57 -10.22
CA LEU A 160 12.41 -1.35 -10.90
C LEU A 160 12.96 -2.59 -11.63
N SER A 161 14.26 -2.63 -11.89
CA SER A 161 14.95 -3.80 -12.45
C SER A 161 15.18 -4.93 -11.44
N VAL A 162 14.94 -4.69 -10.15
CA VAL A 162 15.07 -5.72 -9.11
C VAL A 162 14.03 -6.82 -9.33
N GLU A 163 14.51 -8.06 -9.45
CA GLU A 163 13.68 -9.26 -9.57
C GLU A 163 12.81 -9.46 -8.32
N GLY A 164 11.60 -9.99 -8.49
CA GLY A 164 10.64 -10.19 -7.40
C GLY A 164 9.89 -8.92 -6.95
N LEU A 165 10.33 -7.72 -7.35
CA LEU A 165 9.60 -6.48 -7.09
C LEU A 165 8.29 -6.43 -7.89
N THR A 166 7.17 -6.16 -7.23
CA THR A 166 5.85 -6.01 -7.88
C THR A 166 5.66 -4.62 -8.47
N GLY A 167 6.19 -3.60 -7.79
CA GLY A 167 6.14 -2.22 -8.26
C GLY A 167 6.59 -1.22 -7.22
N VAL A 168 6.14 0.01 -7.38
CA VAL A 168 6.45 1.13 -6.49
C VAL A 168 5.18 1.77 -5.97
N TYR A 169 5.30 2.48 -4.86
CA TYR A 169 4.24 3.32 -4.31
C TYR A 169 4.77 4.73 -4.09
N CYS A 170 4.13 5.75 -4.64
CA CYS A 170 4.61 7.12 -4.60
C CYS A 170 4.04 7.86 -3.39
N GLY A 171 4.91 8.52 -2.60
CA GLY A 171 4.56 9.33 -1.43
C GLY A 171 4.71 10.84 -1.70
N PRO A 172 3.65 11.58 -2.05
CA PRO A 172 3.79 12.98 -2.49
C PRO A 172 4.21 13.97 -1.41
N SER A 173 3.77 13.77 -0.17
CA SER A 173 4.14 14.64 0.95
C SER A 173 5.65 14.61 1.18
N ASP A 174 6.22 13.42 1.26
CA ASP A 174 7.66 13.21 1.49
C ASP A 174 8.49 13.62 0.27
N MET A 175 7.99 13.40 -0.96
CA MET A 175 8.64 13.93 -2.17
C MET A 175 8.72 15.46 -2.17
N SER A 176 7.66 16.14 -1.71
CA SER A 176 7.66 17.60 -1.59
C SER A 176 8.76 18.06 -0.63
N LEU A 177 8.85 17.41 0.54
CA LEU A 177 9.87 17.69 1.55
C LEU A 177 11.28 17.41 1.01
N SER A 178 11.47 16.29 0.30
CA SER A 178 12.76 15.94 -0.32
C SER A 178 13.22 16.94 -1.36
N LEU A 179 12.31 17.67 -2.00
CA LEU A 179 12.60 18.72 -2.97
C LEU A 179 12.74 20.11 -2.32
N GLY A 180 12.60 20.21 -1.01
CA GLY A 180 12.70 21.47 -0.27
C GLY A 180 11.41 22.29 -0.18
N PHE A 181 10.26 21.68 -0.51
CA PHE A 181 8.94 22.32 -0.40
C PHE A 181 8.20 21.86 0.86
N LEU A 182 7.21 22.66 1.30
CA LEU A 182 6.19 22.15 2.20
C LEU A 182 5.37 21.05 1.49
N PRO A 183 4.67 20.16 2.22
CA PRO A 183 3.83 19.13 1.60
C PRO A 183 2.80 19.72 0.64
N ASP A 184 3.08 19.60 -0.66
CA ASP A 184 2.24 20.07 -1.75
C ASP A 184 2.23 19.01 -2.87
N PRO A 185 1.29 18.05 -2.81
CA PRO A 185 1.17 16.99 -3.80
C PRO A 185 0.93 17.47 -5.23
N ASP A 186 0.46 18.71 -5.41
CA ASP A 186 0.16 19.29 -6.72
C ASP A 186 1.31 20.18 -7.23
N HIS A 187 2.41 20.31 -6.49
CA HIS A 187 3.57 21.07 -6.92
C HIS A 187 4.08 20.55 -8.28
N PRO A 188 4.31 21.42 -9.29
CA PRO A 188 4.64 20.97 -10.65
C PRO A 188 5.85 20.03 -10.71
N GLU A 189 6.86 20.26 -9.86
CA GLU A 189 8.02 19.38 -9.81
C GLU A 189 7.67 18.00 -9.23
N VAL A 190 6.87 17.92 -8.16
CA VAL A 190 6.42 16.64 -7.57
C VAL A 190 5.63 15.83 -8.60
N VAL A 191 4.71 16.49 -9.32
CA VAL A 191 3.94 15.87 -10.39
C VAL A 191 4.85 15.39 -11.52
N SER A 192 5.84 16.19 -11.93
CA SER A 192 6.80 15.81 -12.96
C SER A 192 7.63 14.58 -12.56
N ARG A 193 8.13 14.53 -11.31
CA ARG A 193 8.90 13.40 -10.77
C ARG A 193 8.08 12.11 -10.82
N PHE A 194 6.83 12.14 -10.36
CA PHE A 194 6.01 10.93 -10.38
C PHE A 194 5.54 10.53 -11.78
N ARG A 195 5.39 11.45 -12.74
CA ARG A 195 5.20 11.05 -14.14
C ARG A 195 6.38 10.23 -14.64
N THR A 196 7.61 10.65 -14.35
CA THR A 196 8.82 9.85 -14.65
C THR A 196 8.76 8.46 -14.03
N VAL A 197 8.34 8.37 -12.76
CA VAL A 197 8.16 7.08 -12.06
C VAL A 197 7.10 6.21 -12.75
N MET A 198 5.94 6.76 -13.11
CA MET A 198 4.87 6.00 -13.79
C MET A 198 5.32 5.51 -15.18
N ASP A 199 6.03 6.35 -15.94
CA ASP A 199 6.57 5.96 -17.24
C ASP A 199 7.63 4.85 -17.11
N SER A 200 8.49 4.93 -16.08
CA SER A 200 9.45 3.88 -15.77
C SER A 200 8.78 2.57 -15.37
N CYS A 201 7.75 2.62 -14.52
CA CYS A 201 6.93 1.45 -14.17
C CYS A 201 6.37 0.76 -15.41
N ARG A 202 5.84 1.54 -16.36
CA ARG A 202 5.35 1.01 -17.64
C ARG A 202 6.45 0.32 -18.45
N ARG A 203 7.64 0.93 -18.57
CA ARG A 203 8.78 0.34 -19.30
C ARG A 203 9.25 -0.99 -18.70
N HIS A 204 9.25 -1.09 -17.37
CA HIS A 204 9.69 -2.30 -16.65
C HIS A 204 8.58 -3.33 -16.41
N GLY A 205 7.35 -3.08 -16.89
CA GLY A 205 6.20 -3.96 -16.65
C GLY A 205 5.83 -4.08 -15.16
N LYS A 206 6.07 -3.03 -14.39
CA LYS A 206 5.84 -2.97 -12.94
C LYS A 206 4.63 -2.09 -12.61
N VAL A 207 4.05 -2.30 -11.43
CA VAL A 207 2.90 -1.52 -10.97
C VAL A 207 3.35 -0.16 -10.45
N GLY A 208 2.79 0.93 -11.00
CA GLY A 208 2.89 2.26 -10.41
C GLY A 208 1.74 2.52 -9.43
N GLY A 209 2.05 2.80 -8.16
CA GLY A 209 1.09 3.19 -7.14
C GLY A 209 1.30 4.59 -6.61
N ILE A 210 0.26 5.20 -6.02
CA ILE A 210 0.34 6.57 -5.46
C ILE A 210 -0.68 6.84 -4.35
N ALA A 211 -0.23 7.59 -3.34
CA ALA A 211 -1.09 8.20 -2.33
C ALA A 211 -1.76 9.49 -2.88
N ALA A 212 -2.75 9.35 -3.76
CA ALA A 212 -3.41 10.51 -4.38
C ALA A 212 -4.21 11.34 -3.37
N GLY A 213 -4.73 10.72 -2.31
CA GLY A 213 -5.36 11.38 -1.17
C GLY A 213 -6.77 11.91 -1.43
N THR A 214 -7.15 12.16 -2.68
CA THR A 214 -8.50 12.57 -3.11
C THR A 214 -8.95 11.82 -4.37
N PRO A 215 -10.27 11.72 -4.63
CA PRO A 215 -10.78 11.09 -5.85
C PRO A 215 -10.37 11.81 -7.14
N SER A 216 -10.27 13.14 -7.13
CA SER A 216 -9.88 13.93 -8.31
C SER A 216 -8.42 13.66 -8.69
N ARG A 217 -7.50 13.72 -7.73
CA ARG A 217 -6.09 13.35 -7.95
C ARG A 217 -5.96 11.88 -8.33
N GLY A 218 -6.80 11.02 -7.75
CA GLY A 218 -6.83 9.59 -8.09
C GLY A 218 -7.12 9.37 -9.57
N ARG A 219 -8.15 10.02 -10.12
CA ARG A 219 -8.46 9.95 -11.57
C ARG A 219 -7.31 10.45 -12.43
N PHE A 220 -6.74 11.61 -12.09
CA PHE A 220 -5.59 12.16 -12.78
C PHE A 220 -4.43 11.15 -12.85
N TRP A 221 -4.05 10.54 -11.73
CA TRP A 221 -2.94 9.59 -11.72
C TRP A 221 -3.23 8.28 -12.44
N VAL A 222 -4.50 7.83 -12.47
CA VAL A 222 -4.89 6.68 -13.31
C VAL A 222 -4.65 6.96 -14.80
N GLU A 223 -5.00 8.17 -15.26
CA GLU A 223 -4.71 8.63 -16.62
C GLU A 223 -3.21 8.70 -16.90
N GLN A 224 -2.40 9.03 -15.88
CA GLN A 224 -0.93 9.01 -15.98
C GLN A 224 -0.31 7.60 -15.87
N GLY A 225 -1.12 6.54 -15.72
CA GLY A 225 -0.64 5.16 -15.72
C GLY A 225 -0.61 4.47 -14.35
N ALA A 226 -0.97 5.16 -13.26
CA ALA A 226 -1.07 4.53 -11.95
C ALA A 226 -2.15 3.44 -11.92
N ARG A 227 -1.88 2.35 -11.21
CA ARG A 227 -2.78 1.19 -11.06
C ARG A 227 -3.07 0.82 -9.62
N LEU A 228 -2.30 1.32 -8.65
CA LEU A 228 -2.54 1.12 -7.22
C LEU A 228 -2.75 2.48 -6.54
N VAL A 229 -4.01 2.90 -6.35
CA VAL A 229 -4.33 4.30 -6.05
C VAL A 229 -5.12 4.44 -4.76
N VAL A 230 -4.56 5.16 -3.79
CA VAL A 230 -5.29 5.56 -2.58
C VAL A 230 -6.01 6.89 -2.81
N VAL A 231 -7.32 6.93 -2.53
CA VAL A 231 -8.20 8.08 -2.83
C VAL A 231 -8.74 8.81 -1.60
N GLY A 232 -8.30 8.42 -0.40
CA GLY A 232 -8.71 9.05 0.85
C GLY A 232 -8.17 8.33 2.09
N SER A 233 -8.64 8.76 3.26
CA SER A 233 -8.38 8.08 4.53
C SER A 233 -9.64 8.00 5.38
N ASP A 234 -9.73 6.93 6.18
CA ASP A 234 -10.80 6.70 7.15
C ASP A 234 -11.02 7.87 8.09
N ARG A 235 -9.94 8.42 8.66
CA ARG A 235 -9.94 9.56 9.58
C ARG A 235 -10.53 10.81 8.94
N ARG A 236 -10.16 11.08 7.69
CA ARG A 236 -10.66 12.25 6.95
C ARG A 236 -12.15 12.10 6.67
N ILE A 237 -12.57 10.95 6.14
CA ILE A 237 -13.97 10.63 5.85
C ILE A 237 -14.83 10.74 7.12
N LEU A 238 -14.38 10.16 8.24
CA LEU A 238 -15.10 10.23 9.51
C LEU A 238 -15.32 11.69 9.95
N SER A 239 -14.25 12.49 9.96
CA SER A 239 -14.33 13.88 10.39
C SER A 239 -15.17 14.77 9.45
N GLU A 240 -15.04 14.59 8.13
CA GLU A 240 -15.81 15.34 7.13
C GLU A 240 -17.30 14.94 7.18
N GLY A 241 -17.58 13.65 7.32
CA GLY A 241 -18.94 13.12 7.48
C GLY A 241 -19.62 13.66 8.75
N ALA A 242 -18.93 13.62 9.89
CA ALA A 242 -19.45 14.16 11.15
C ALA A 242 -19.71 15.68 11.06
N ARG A 243 -18.78 16.45 10.46
CA ARG A 243 -18.98 17.88 10.23
C ARG A 243 -20.16 18.16 9.31
N ARG A 244 -20.36 17.36 8.26
CA ARG A 244 -21.51 17.49 7.35
C ARG A 244 -22.83 17.32 8.10
N VAL A 245 -22.96 16.24 8.87
CA VAL A 245 -24.17 15.97 9.69
C VAL A 245 -24.45 17.13 10.65
N LEU A 246 -23.42 17.64 11.34
CA LEU A 246 -23.58 18.76 12.26
C LEU A 246 -24.01 20.06 11.55
N ARG A 247 -23.42 20.38 10.38
CA ARG A 247 -23.82 21.56 9.59
C ARG A 247 -25.26 21.46 9.12
N GLU A 248 -25.67 20.29 8.64
CA GLU A 248 -27.05 20.04 8.20
C GLU A 248 -28.04 20.20 9.37
N ALA A 249 -27.69 19.70 10.56
CA ALA A 249 -28.51 19.85 11.76
C ALA A 249 -28.62 21.30 12.27
N ARG A 250 -27.56 22.12 12.17
CA ARG A 250 -27.56 23.53 12.59
C ARG A 250 -28.34 24.44 11.63
N GLY A 251 -28.51 24.04 10.38
CA GLY A 251 -29.08 24.89 9.32
C GLY A 251 -28.25 26.16 9.07
N ARG A 252 -28.78 27.10 8.27
CA ARG A 252 -28.11 28.40 7.97
C ARG A 252 -28.03 29.38 9.16
N LYS A 253 -28.54 29.03 10.34
CA LYS A 253 -28.68 29.94 11.50
C LYS A 253 -27.61 29.74 12.59
N GLY A 254 -26.57 28.95 12.31
CA GLY A 254 -25.55 28.59 13.31
C GLY A 254 -24.14 28.65 12.76
N GLU A 255 -23.73 29.82 12.27
CA GLU A 255 -22.32 30.21 12.30
C GLU A 255 -22.12 31.17 13.49
N PRO A 256 -21.02 31.03 14.25
CA PRO A 256 -20.63 32.06 15.22
C PRO A 256 -20.31 33.40 14.55
#